data_AF-A0A4P9XMD7-F1
#
_entry.id   AF-A0A4P9XMD7-F1
#
_cell.length_a   1.000
_cell.length_b   1.000
_cell.length_c   1.000
_cell.angle_alpha   90.00
_cell.angle_beta   90.00
_cell.angle_gamma   90.00
#
_symmetry.space_group_name_H-M   'P 1'
#
loop_
_entity.id
_entity.type
_entity.pdbx_description
1 polymer ?
#
loop_
_entity_poly.entity_id
_entity_poly.type
_entity_poly.pdbx_seq_one_letter_code
_entity_poly.pdbx_strand_id
1 'polypeptide(L)'
;LCGQLVSSLHRLKDVNNDDAGFFIFPDTSARLEGVFRLRFSLYEIRGSQSVRLCSVHSDAFTAYPPRSFPGMSESTFLSRSFSDQGVRIRIRKESR
;
A
#
# COMPACT_ATOMS: atom_id res chain seq x y z
N LEU A 1 1.29 -13.70 3.72
CA LEU A 1 0.63 -12.39 3.64
C LEU A 1 -0.87 -12.58 3.90
N CYS A 2 -1.55 -11.58 4.46
CA CYS A 2 -3.00 -11.57 4.61
C CYS A 2 -3.56 -10.15 4.51
N GLY A 3 -4.88 -10.03 4.40
CA GLY A 3 -5.59 -8.77 4.17
C GLY A 3 -5.90 -8.56 2.69
N GLN A 4 -5.98 -7.30 2.26
CA GLN A 4 -6.13 -6.89 0.88
C GLN A 4 -4.81 -7.03 0.11
N LEU A 5 -4.72 -8.04 -0.76
CA LEU A 5 -3.53 -8.33 -1.58
C LEU A 5 -3.67 -7.88 -3.04
N VAL A 6 -4.83 -7.31 -3.40
CA VAL A 6 -5.14 -6.80 -4.74
C VAL A 6 -5.69 -5.39 -4.61
N SER A 7 -5.28 -4.52 -5.53
CA SER A 7 -5.72 -3.14 -5.59
C SER A 7 -6.14 -2.80 -7.02
N SER A 8 -7.21 -2.04 -7.15
CA SER A 8 -7.63 -1.45 -8.43
C SER A 8 -6.92 -0.12 -8.66
N LEU A 9 -6.97 0.38 -9.90
CA LEU A 9 -6.45 1.70 -10.20
C LEU A 9 -7.33 2.77 -9.53
N HIS A 10 -6.71 3.63 -8.72
CA HIS A 10 -7.31 4.85 -8.19
C HIS A 10 -6.78 6.04 -8.96
N ARG A 11 -7.67 6.83 -9.58
CA ARG A 11 -7.28 8.12 -10.16
C ARG A 11 -7.34 9.18 -9.07
N LEU A 12 -6.17 9.67 -8.67
CA LEU A 12 -5.99 10.63 -7.58
C LEU A 12 -5.02 11.72 -8.02
N LYS A 13 -5.07 12.84 -7.33
CA LYS A 13 -4.08 13.90 -7.44
C LYS A 13 -2.85 13.58 -6.61
N ASP A 14 -1.69 13.76 -7.22
CA ASP A 14 -0.40 13.60 -6.58
C ASP A 14 -0.03 14.82 -5.71
N VAL A 15 1.23 14.88 -5.26
CA VAL A 15 1.74 15.99 -4.43
C VAL A 15 1.88 17.32 -5.19
N ASN A 16 1.90 17.27 -6.52
CA ASN A 16 1.98 18.44 -7.41
C ASN A 16 0.58 18.85 -7.92
N ASN A 17 -0.48 18.21 -7.42
CA ASN A 17 -1.88 18.41 -7.83
C ASN A 17 -2.19 17.94 -9.27
N ASP A 18 -1.35 17.06 -9.82
CA ASP A 18 -1.53 16.43 -11.12
C ASP A 18 -2.29 15.09 -10.99
N ASP A 19 -3.19 14.81 -11.94
CA ASP A 19 -3.92 13.54 -11.98
C ASP A 19 -3.00 12.37 -12.33
N ALA A 20 -2.97 11.36 -11.46
CA ALA A 20 -2.16 10.15 -11.64
C ALA A 20 -2.91 8.88 -11.19
N GLY A 21 -2.37 7.74 -11.62
CA GLY A 21 -2.89 6.41 -11.31
C GLY A 21 -2.14 5.75 -10.15
N PHE A 22 -2.85 5.40 -9.09
CA PHE A 22 -2.28 4.77 -7.89
C PHE A 22 -2.93 3.43 -7.57
N PHE A 23 -2.10 2.49 -7.11
CA PHE A 23 -2.54 1.22 -6.53
C PHE A 23 -2.17 1.23 -5.05
N ILE A 24 -3.18 1.18 -4.18
CA ILE A 24 -3.02 1.41 -2.73
C ILE A 24 -3.37 0.13 -1.97
N PHE A 25 -2.54 -0.24 -1.01
CA PHE A 25 -2.64 -1.46 -0.21
C PHE A 25 -2.70 -1.10 1.28
N PRO A 26 -3.83 -0.54 1.78
CA PRO A 26 -3.91 -0.02 3.15
C PRO A 26 -4.04 -1.13 4.21
N ASP A 27 -4.37 -2.34 3.78
CA ASP A 27 -4.59 -3.51 4.64
C ASP A 27 -3.77 -4.70 4.15
N THR A 28 -2.44 -4.62 4.23
CA THR A 28 -1.55 -5.74 3.95
C THR A 28 -0.73 -6.07 5.19
N SER A 29 -0.78 -7.33 5.62
CA SER A 29 -0.07 -7.78 6.82
C SER A 29 0.80 -9.01 6.54
N ALA A 30 1.98 -9.04 7.15
CA ALA A 30 2.85 -10.21 7.23
C ALA A 30 2.54 -10.98 8.53
N ARG A 31 2.50 -12.32 8.46
CA ARG A 31 2.23 -13.19 9.62
C ARG A 31 3.48 -13.87 10.16
N LEU A 32 4.56 -13.83 9.39
CA LEU A 32 5.84 -14.42 9.74
C LEU A 32 6.78 -13.29 10.11
N GLU A 33 7.59 -13.53 11.12
CA GLU A 33 8.67 -12.64 11.53
C GLU A 33 9.83 -12.74 10.53
N GLY A 34 10.54 -11.63 10.32
CA GLY A 34 11.70 -11.58 9.44
C GLY A 34 11.74 -10.35 8.54
N VAL A 35 12.70 -10.35 7.61
CA VAL A 35 12.91 -9.26 6.65
C VAL A 35 12.40 -9.70 5.29
N PHE A 36 11.49 -8.92 4.71
CA PHE A 36 10.80 -9.27 3.47
C PHE A 36 10.77 -8.10 2.49
N ARG A 37 10.46 -8.40 1.23
CA ARG A 37 10.06 -7.42 0.22
C ARG A 37 8.70 -7.80 -0.33
N LEU A 38 7.89 -6.81 -0.67
CA LEU A 38 6.64 -7.02 -1.40
C LEU A 38 6.93 -6.99 -2.90
N ARG A 39 6.36 -7.94 -3.66
CA ARG A 39 6.36 -7.88 -5.12
C ARG A 39 4.99 -7.46 -5.61
N PHE A 40 4.91 -6.30 -6.24
CA PHE A 40 3.71 -5.81 -6.89
C PHE A 40 3.74 -6.26 -8.34
N SER A 41 2.67 -6.89 -8.83
CA SER A 41 2.55 -7.34 -10.22
C SER A 41 1.32 -6.70 -10.84
N LEU A 42 1.52 -5.97 -11.94
CA LEU A 42 0.45 -5.29 -12.65
C LEU A 42 -0.19 -6.26 -13.65
N TYR A 43 -1.51 -6.34 -13.61
CA TYR A 43 -2.31 -7.12 -14.55
C TYR A 43 -3.31 -6.24 -15.28
N GLU A 44 -3.49 -6.51 -16.57
CA GLU A 44 -4.56 -5.95 -17.38
C GLU A 44 -5.58 -7.05 -17.68
N ILE A 45 -6.86 -6.73 -17.51
CA ILE A 45 -7.97 -7.63 -17.83
C ILE A 45 -8.40 -7.33 -19.27
N ARG A 46 -8.23 -8.32 -20.15
CA ARG A 46 -8.63 -8.25 -21.57
C ARG A 46 -9.72 -9.29 -21.81
N GLY A 47 -10.98 -8.87 -21.76
CA GLY A 47 -12.12 -9.79 -21.81
C GLY A 47 -12.11 -10.75 -20.61
N SER A 48 -12.01 -12.05 -20.87
CA SER A 48 -11.94 -13.10 -19.84
C SER A 48 -10.51 -13.48 -19.42
N GLN A 49 -9.49 -12.84 -19.99
CA GLN A 49 -8.08 -13.15 -19.71
C GLN A 49 -7.43 -12.05 -18.86
N SER A 50 -6.54 -12.45 -17.96
CA SER A 50 -5.64 -11.54 -17.25
C SER A 50 -4.21 -11.67 -17.78
N VAL A 51 -3.63 -10.55 -18.19
CA VAL A 51 -2.27 -10.49 -18.75
C VAL A 51 -1.38 -9.75 -17.77
N ARG A 52 -0.30 -10.38 -17.32
CA ARG A 52 0.71 -9.71 -16.49
C ARG A 52 1.55 -8.78 -17.35
N LEU A 53 1.57 -7.49 -17.04
CA LEU A 53 2.34 -6.49 -17.77
C LEU A 53 3.76 -6.34 -17.22
N CYS A 54 3.87 -6.09 -15.92
CA CYS A 54 5.17 -5.86 -15.27
C CYS A 54 5.12 -6.18 -13.77
N SER A 55 6.26 -6.08 -13.10
CA SER A 55 6.33 -6.19 -11.64
C SER A 55 7.47 -5.36 -11.07
N VAL A 56 7.30 -4.90 -9.83
CA VAL A 56 8.31 -4.16 -9.07
C VAL A 56 8.38 -4.71 -7.63
N HIS A 57 9.54 -4.57 -7.00
CA HIS A 57 9.72 -4.93 -5.59
C HIS A 57 9.78 -3.67 -4.73
N SER A 58 9.20 -3.72 -3.53
CA SER A 58 9.43 -2.71 -2.50
C SER A 58 10.87 -2.76 -1.98
N ASP A 59 11.24 -1.73 -1.23
CA ASP A 59 12.33 -1.84 -0.28
C ASP A 59 12.06 -2.94 0.76
N ALA A 60 13.14 -3.39 1.41
CA ALA A 60 13.03 -4.38 2.47
C ALA A 60 12.34 -3.76 3.70
N PHE A 61 11.47 -4.54 4.34
CA PHE A 61 10.83 -4.17 5.60
C PHE A 61 10.92 -5.32 6.60
N THR A 62 10.85 -4.98 7.88
CA THR A 62 10.92 -5.95 8.99
C THR A 62 9.53 -6.21 9.54
N ALA A 63 9.12 -7.48 9.55
CA ALA A 63 7.99 -7.96 10.32
C ALA A 63 8.48 -8.33 11.72
N TYR A 64 8.19 -7.47 12.69
CA TYR A 64 8.66 -7.60 14.06
C TYR A 64 7.80 -8.57 14.88
N PRO A 65 8.39 -9.34 15.82
CA PRO A 65 7.65 -9.94 16.91
C PRO A 65 6.93 -8.87 17.75
N PRO A 66 5.84 -9.21 18.46
CA PRO A 66 5.08 -8.27 19.28
C PRO A 66 5.92 -7.49 20.30
N ARG A 67 6.96 -8.12 20.88
CA ARG A 67 7.81 -7.50 21.92
C ARG A 67 8.78 -6.45 21.38
N SER A 68 9.20 -6.58 20.12
CA SER A 68 10.17 -5.66 19.49
C SER A 68 9.50 -4.74 18.48
N PHE A 69 8.17 -4.74 18.41
CA PHE A 69 7.43 -3.93 17.47
C PHE A 69 7.54 -2.45 17.89
N PRO A 70 8.12 -1.56 17.06
CA PRO A 70 8.38 -0.17 17.43
C PRO A 70 7.11 0.70 17.49
N GLY A 71 5.93 0.12 17.29
CA GLY A 71 4.69 0.84 17.09
C GLY A 71 4.45 1.19 15.62
N MET A 72 3.25 1.70 15.35
CA MET A 72 2.89 2.20 14.02
C MET A 72 3.36 3.64 13.88
N SER A 73 3.99 3.97 12.75
CA SER A 73 4.28 5.36 12.39
C SER A 73 2.99 6.16 12.19
N GLU A 74 3.10 7.49 12.31
CA GLU A 74 2.05 8.40 11.87
C GLU A 74 1.78 8.25 10.36
N SER A 75 0.59 8.66 9.92
CA SER A 75 0.28 8.66 8.50
C SER A 75 1.17 9.66 7.77
N THR A 76 1.68 9.33 6.58
CA THR A 76 2.44 10.29 5.77
C THR A 76 1.52 11.35 5.18
N PHE A 77 2.09 12.44 4.65
CA PHE A 77 1.35 13.43 3.87
C PHE A 77 0.55 12.77 2.73
N LEU A 78 1.18 11.86 1.98
CA LEU A 78 0.55 11.17 0.87
C LEU A 78 -0.63 10.30 1.32
N SER A 79 -0.49 9.57 2.43
CA SER A 79 -1.60 8.78 3.00
C SER A 79 -2.79 9.64 3.43
N ARG A 80 -2.53 10.82 4.01
CA ARG A 80 -3.59 11.79 4.38
C ARG A 80 -4.27 12.35 3.13
N SER A 81 -3.50 12.84 2.15
CA SER A 81 -4.03 13.37 0.89
C SER A 81 -4.90 12.34 0.16
N PHE A 82 -4.47 11.08 0.06
CA PHE A 82 -5.29 10.03 -0.56
C PHE A 82 -6.55 9.72 0.24
N SER A 83 -6.51 9.80 1.57
CA SER A 83 -7.70 9.66 2.41
C SER A 83 -8.69 10.81 2.18
N ASP A 84 -8.21 12.05 2.08
CA ASP A 84 -9.04 13.22 1.80
C ASP A 84 -9.69 13.14 0.41
N GLN A 85 -9.05 12.44 -0.53
CA GLN A 85 -9.57 12.13 -1.86
C GLN A 85 -10.48 10.88 -1.90
N GLY A 86 -10.83 10.32 -0.74
CA GLY A 86 -11.84 9.24 -0.61
C GLY A 86 -11.28 7.82 -0.58
N VAL A 87 -9.96 7.63 -0.57
CA VAL A 87 -9.36 6.30 -0.37
C VAL A 87 -9.53 5.87 1.09
N ARG A 88 -9.98 4.64 1.32
CA ARG A 88 -10.18 4.10 2.67
C ARG A 88 -8.84 3.73 3.34
N ILE A 89 -8.14 4.73 3.85
CA ILE A 89 -6.87 4.58 4.58
C ILE A 89 -7.09 4.95 6.05
N ARG A 90 -6.61 4.13 6.98
CA ARG A 90 -6.66 4.47 8.41
C ARG A 90 -5.64 5.56 8.74
N ILE A 91 -6.13 6.77 9.03
CA ILE A 91 -5.28 7.90 9.41
C ILE A 91 -4.92 7.84 10.90
N ARG A 92 -3.63 7.94 11.20
CA ARG A 92 -3.07 8.04 12.55
C ARG A 92 -2.44 9.42 12.72
N LYS A 93 -2.85 10.15 13.76
CA LYS A 93 -2.25 11.43 14.18
C LYS A 93 -1.28 11.16 15.32
N GLU A 94 -0.20 11.93 15.40
CA GLU A 94 0.74 11.89 16.53
C GLU A 94 -0.01 12.15 17.84
N SER A 95 0.23 11.32 18.87
CA SER A 95 -0.23 11.63 20.22
C SER A 95 0.62 12.77 20.75
N ARG A 96 0.04 13.98 20.81
CA ARG A 96 0.64 15.15 21.46
C ARG A 96 1.00 14.85 22.91
#